data_AF-A0A7K3XN75-F1
#
_entry.id   AF-A0A7K3XN75-F1
#
_cell.length_a   1.000
_cell.length_b   1.000
_cell.length_c   1.000
_cell.angle_alpha   90.00
_cell.angle_beta   90.00
_cell.angle_gamma   90.00
#
_symmetry.space_group_name_H-M   'P 1'
#
loop_
_entity.id
_entity.type
_entity.pdbx_description
1 polymer ?
#
loop_
_entity_poly.entity_id
_entity_poly.type
_entity_poly.pdbx_seq_one_letter_code
_entity_poly.pdbx_strand_id
1 'polypeptide(L)'
;QKMNAYLKEIGDLCEIDKELTFHLARHTFATTITLAKGVPIETVSKMLGHTNIRTTQIYARITDSKISNDMQALAGKLQGIEKMFNI
;
A
#
# COMPACT_ATOMS: atom_id res chain seq x y z
N GLN A 1 -24.40 -9.44 -5.43
CA GLN A 1 -24.19 -9.41 -3.96
C GLN A 1 -24.88 -8.16 -3.41
N LYS A 2 -25.72 -8.27 -2.36
CA LYS A 2 -26.40 -7.09 -1.75
C LYS A 2 -25.42 -6.01 -1.26
N MET A 3 -24.23 -6.45 -0.86
CA MET A 3 -23.18 -5.61 -0.28
C MET A 3 -22.63 -4.53 -1.24
N ASN A 4 -22.38 -4.87 -2.50
CA ASN A 4 -21.94 -3.88 -3.50
C ASN A 4 -23.06 -2.88 -3.84
N ALA A 5 -24.33 -3.28 -3.74
CA ALA A 5 -25.45 -2.35 -3.93
C ALA A 5 -25.48 -1.29 -2.82
N TYR A 6 -25.28 -1.69 -1.57
CA TYR A 6 -25.13 -0.74 -0.46
C TYR A 6 -23.88 0.14 -0.60
N LEU A 7 -22.75 -0.41 -1.05
CA LEU A 7 -21.55 0.41 -1.31
C LEU A 7 -21.79 1.46 -2.40
N LYS A 8 -22.58 1.12 -3.42
CA LYS A 8 -22.96 2.07 -4.46
C LYS A 8 -23.82 3.20 -3.90
N GLU A 9 -24.85 2.86 -3.12
CA GLU A 9 -25.73 3.85 -2.48
C GLU A 9 -24.93 4.79 -1.55
N ILE A 10 -24.01 4.25 -0.76
CA ILE A 10 -23.11 5.05 0.07
C ILE A 10 -22.20 5.94 -0.79
N GLY A 11 -21.66 5.42 -1.89
CA GLY A 11 -20.85 6.19 -2.84
C GLY A 11 -21.61 7.36 -3.45
N ASP A 12 -22.85 7.13 -3.87
CA ASP A 12 -23.75 8.15 -4.42
C ASP A 12 -24.05 9.24 -3.38
N LEU A 13 -24.33 8.87 -2.12
CA LEU A 13 -24.56 9.80 -1.01
C LEU A 13 -23.32 10.62 -0.62
N CYS A 14 -22.13 10.07 -0.84
CA CYS A 14 -20.85 10.73 -0.54
C CYS A 14 -20.25 11.47 -1.75
N GLU A 15 -20.98 11.56 -2.87
CA GLU A 15 -20.52 12.19 -4.12
C GLU A 15 -19.18 11.59 -4.62
N ILE A 16 -19.01 10.27 -4.49
CA ILE A 16 -17.83 9.56 -4.97
C ILE A 16 -18.09 9.02 -6.38
N ASP A 17 -17.46 9.64 -7.38
CA ASP A 17 -17.58 9.27 -8.81
C ASP A 17 -16.95 7.91 -9.19
N LYS A 18 -16.39 7.18 -8.23
CA LYS A 18 -15.72 5.89 -8.46
C LYS A 18 -16.56 4.74 -7.96
N GLU A 19 -16.72 3.70 -8.78
CA GLU A 19 -17.45 2.49 -8.38
C GLU A 19 -16.80 1.81 -7.17
N LEU A 20 -17.51 1.81 -6.04
CA LEU A 20 -17.08 1.18 -4.80
C LEU A 20 -17.42 -0.31 -4.79
N THR A 21 -16.39 -1.15 -4.72
CA THR A 21 -16.52 -2.60 -4.61
C THR A 21 -15.57 -3.17 -3.55
N PHE A 22 -15.85 -4.38 -3.06
CA PHE A 22 -14.92 -5.08 -2.16
C PHE A 22 -13.53 -5.31 -2.77
N HIS A 23 -13.48 -5.56 -4.07
CA HIS A 23 -12.20 -5.72 -4.76
C HIS A 23 -11.42 -4.39 -4.76
N LEU A 24 -12.09 -3.26 -5.00
CA LEU A 24 -11.45 -1.95 -4.90
C LEU A 24 -10.94 -1.68 -3.48
N ALA A 25 -11.76 -1.94 -2.45
CA ALA A 25 -11.35 -1.74 -1.06
C ALA A 25 -10.13 -2.61 -0.68
N ARG A 26 -10.13 -3.90 -1.08
CA ARG A 26 -8.98 -4.80 -0.90
C ARG A 26 -7.73 -4.27 -1.60
N HIS A 27 -7.85 -3.80 -2.83
CA HIS A 27 -6.74 -3.19 -3.57
C HIS A 27 -6.19 -1.98 -2.83
N THR A 28 -7.03 -1.01 -2.46
CA THR A 28 -6.62 0.21 -1.75
C THR A 28 -5.96 -0.09 -0.41
N PHE A 29 -6.47 -1.08 0.34
CA PHE A 29 -5.85 -1.52 1.58
C PHE A 29 -4.44 -2.09 1.34
N ALA A 30 -4.29 -2.98 0.35
CA ALA A 30 -3.02 -3.59 0.01
C ALA A 30 -1.98 -2.56 -0.50
N THR A 31 -2.40 -1.63 -1.35
CA THR A 31 -1.46 -0.73 -2.03
C THR A 31 -1.21 0.55 -1.24
N THR A 32 -2.25 1.33 -0.98
CA THR A 32 -2.14 2.70 -0.46
C THR A 32 -1.99 2.72 1.06
N ILE A 33 -2.74 1.88 1.77
CA ILE A 33 -2.76 1.89 3.24
C ILE A 33 -1.55 1.15 3.82
N THR A 34 -1.13 0.04 3.20
CA THR A 34 -0.08 -0.83 3.75
C THR A 34 1.24 -0.70 2.99
N LEU A 35 1.33 -1.18 1.74
CA LEU A 35 2.60 -1.20 1.00
C LEU A 35 3.23 0.18 0.86
N ALA A 36 2.47 1.21 0.46
CA ALA A 36 2.95 2.58 0.34
C ALA A 36 3.39 3.20 1.68
N LYS A 37 2.98 2.62 2.81
CA LYS A 37 3.35 3.06 4.17
C LYS A 37 4.47 2.25 4.80
N GLY A 38 5.16 1.40 4.05
CA GLY A 38 6.32 0.67 4.57
C GLY A 38 6.02 -0.74 5.07
N VAL A 39 4.77 -1.19 5.05
CA VAL A 39 4.42 -2.51 5.57
C VAL A 39 5.05 -3.60 4.68
N PRO A 40 5.80 -4.56 5.24
CA PRO A 40 6.39 -5.65 4.47
C PRO A 40 5.34 -6.47 3.72
N ILE A 41 5.67 -6.90 2.51
CA ILE A 41 4.72 -7.59 1.62
C ILE A 41 4.24 -8.94 2.19
N GLU A 42 5.07 -9.61 2.98
CA GLU A 42 4.74 -10.83 3.71
C GLU A 42 3.66 -10.56 4.76
N THR A 43 3.76 -9.43 5.46
CA THR A 43 2.77 -8.99 6.44
C THR A 43 1.46 -8.65 5.75
N VAL A 44 1.51 -7.90 4.64
CA VAL A 44 0.33 -7.60 3.82
C VAL A 44 -0.33 -8.89 3.31
N SER A 45 0.46 -9.86 2.84
CA SER A 45 -0.04 -11.15 2.37
C SER A 45 -0.82 -11.90 3.45
N LYS A 46 -0.30 -11.92 4.69
CA LYS A 46 -0.99 -12.52 5.84
C LYS A 46 -2.28 -11.77 6.20
N MET A 47 -2.25 -10.44 6.22
CA MET A 47 -3.43 -9.61 6.50
C MET A 47 -4.55 -9.80 5.46
N LEU A 48 -4.19 -10.05 4.20
CA LEU A 48 -5.14 -10.32 3.13
C LEU A 48 -5.64 -11.77 3.09
N GLY A 49 -5.10 -12.65 3.93
CA GLY A 49 -5.43 -14.07 3.95
C GLY A 49 -4.93 -14.84 2.73
N HIS A 50 -3.87 -14.36 2.08
CA HIS A 50 -3.32 -15.00 0.88
C HIS A 50 -2.38 -16.15 1.25
N THR A 51 -2.70 -17.35 0.79
CA THR A 51 -1.88 -18.56 0.97
C THR A 51 -0.58 -18.53 0.16
N ASN A 52 -0.58 -17.79 -0.96
CA ASN A 52 0.58 -17.64 -1.83
C ASN A 52 0.96 -16.16 -1.96
N ILE A 53 2.19 -15.82 -1.56
CA ILE A 53 2.68 -14.44 -1.64
C ILE A 53 2.65 -13.87 -3.07
N ARG A 54 2.72 -14.72 -4.10
CA ARG A 54 2.62 -14.33 -5.51
C ARG A 54 1.31 -13.58 -5.82
N THR A 55 0.20 -13.92 -5.15
CA THR A 55 -1.06 -13.18 -5.36
C THR A 55 -0.99 -11.77 -4.77
N THR A 56 -0.20 -11.57 -3.72
CA THR A 56 0.06 -10.25 -3.12
C THR A 56 1.06 -9.43 -3.94
N GLN A 57 1.98 -10.08 -4.66
CA GLN A 57 2.97 -9.42 -5.53
C GLN A 57 2.35 -8.59 -6.66
N ILE A 58 1.09 -8.84 -7.05
CA ILE A 58 0.39 -8.00 -8.05
C ILE A 58 0.28 -6.53 -7.60
N TYR A 59 0.31 -6.28 -6.28
CA TYR A 59 0.26 -4.94 -5.69
C TYR A 59 1.63 -4.26 -5.62
N ALA A 60 2.70 -5.01 -5.87
CA ALA A 60 4.07 -4.54 -5.69
C ALA A 60 4.50 -3.51 -6.75
N ARG A 61 3.81 -3.28 -7.87
CA ARG A 61 4.21 -2.19 -8.81
C ARG A 61 4.25 -0.80 -8.19
N ILE A 62 3.51 -0.59 -7.10
CA ILE A 62 3.53 0.66 -6.33
C ILE A 62 4.83 0.82 -5.51
N THR A 63 5.63 -0.24 -5.38
CA THR A 63 6.91 -0.20 -4.65
C THR A 63 7.98 0.61 -5.35
N ASP A 64 7.92 0.92 -6.65
CA ASP A 64 9.02 1.64 -7.31
C ASP A 64 9.20 3.05 -6.74
N SER A 65 8.08 3.77 -6.55
CA SER A 65 8.07 5.06 -5.84
C SER A 65 8.58 4.95 -4.40
N LYS A 66 8.22 3.85 -3.74
CA LYS A 66 8.64 3.56 -2.37
C LYS A 66 10.12 3.24 -2.27
N ILE A 67 10.68 2.47 -3.21
CA ILE A 67 12.11 2.15 -3.27
C ILE A 67 12.90 3.46 -3.38
N SER A 68 12.46 4.39 -4.24
CA SER A 68 13.10 5.71 -4.34
C SER A 68 13.09 6.46 -3.00
N ASN A 69 11.94 6.49 -2.32
CA ASN A 69 11.81 7.14 -1.01
C ASN A 69 12.65 6.46 0.08
N ASP A 70 12.65 5.14 0.12
CA ASP A 70 13.42 4.34 1.08
C ASP A 70 14.92 4.56 0.88
N MET A 71 15.39 4.64 -0.38
CA MET A 71 16.79 4.94 -0.71
C MET A 71 17.19 6.38 -0.38
N GLN A 72 16.32 7.35 -0.61
CA GLN A 72 16.56 8.73 -0.18
C GLN A 72 16.67 8.84 1.35
N ALA A 73 15.77 8.17 2.07
CA ALA A 73 15.80 8.13 3.52
C ALA A 73 17.08 7.45 4.05
N LEU A 74 17.53 6.36 3.40
CA LEU A 74 18.79 5.71 3.72
C LEU A 74 19.99 6.62 3.47
N ALA A 75 20.05 7.29 2.32
CA ALA A 75 21.13 8.21 1.97
C ALA A 75 21.25 9.35 3.00
N GLY A 76 20.13 9.93 3.44
CA GLY A 76 20.13 10.94 4.50
C GLY A 76 20.65 10.42 5.84
N LYS A 77 20.30 9.19 6.22
CA LYS A 77 20.84 8.56 7.45
C LYS A 77 22.34 8.33 7.37
N LEU A 78 22.84 7.86 6.22
CA LEU A 78 24.28 7.63 6.00
C LEU A 78 25.07 8.94 6.05
N GLN A 79 24.59 10.01 5.42
CA GLN A 79 25.22 11.34 5.50
C GLN A 79 25.24 11.89 6.94
N GLY A 80 24.18 11.64 7.72
CA GLY A 80 24.15 12.01 9.14
C GLY A 80 25.21 11.25 9.96
N ILE A 81 25.43 9.98 9.64
CA ILE A 81 26.47 9.15 10.25
C ILE A 81 27.87 9.67 9.87
N GLU A 82 28.15 9.92 8.59
CA GLU A 82 29.44 10.49 8.13
C GLU A 82 29.78 11.79 8.88
N LYS A 83 28.81 12.72 8.96
CA LYS A 83 28.98 13.98 9.72
C LYS A 83 29.22 13.77 11.20
N MET A 84 28.62 12.75 11.82
CA MET A 84 28.79 12.46 13.25
C MET A 84 30.17 11.86 13.55
N PHE A 85 30.73 11.10 12.61
CA PHE A 85 32.05 10.50 12.74
C PHE A 85 33.18 11.34 12.13
N ASN A 86 32.86 12.48 11.51
CA ASN A 86 33.81 13.44 10.94
C ASN A 86 34.79 12.77 9.95
N ILE A 87 34.27 11.81 9.17
CA ILE A 87 34.94 11.14 8.04
C ILE A 87 34.50 11.83 6.74
#